data_AF-F5BI74-F1
#
_entry.id   AF-F5BI74-F1
#
_cell.length_a   1.000
_cell.length_b   1.000
_cell.length_c   1.000
_cell.angle_alpha   90.00
_cell.angle_beta   90.00
_cell.angle_gamma   90.00
#
_symmetry.space_group_name_H-M   'P 1'
#
loop_
_entity.id
_entity.type
_entity.pdbx_description
1 polymer ?
#
loop_
_entity_poly.entity_id
_entity_poly.type
_entity_poly.pdbx_seq_one_letter_code
_entity_poly.pdbx_strand_id
1 'polypeptide(L)'
;DAIDPASGRVIKRSVMTKQLYDGLRLQRVPFNIDFDRLPRGEKIERMCNVLGIQWPLDPDETYELTTDNILKILAIHMRFRCGIPVIIMGETGCGKTRLIKFLCELRKSGVGTENMKLVKVHGGTSSDMIYAKVNDAETMAAINKQDYGFDSVLFFDEANTTEAISSIKEVLCDRTVKGQGLTPGCGLQIIAACNPYRKHTEEM
;
A
#
# COMPACT_ATOMS: atom_id res chain seq x y z
N ASP A 1 -8.09 16.45 23.62
CA ASP A 1 -7.41 15.13 23.52
C ASP A 1 -7.65 14.50 22.18
N ALA A 2 -6.78 13.57 21.76
CA ALA A 2 -7.04 12.65 20.66
C ALA A 2 -7.51 11.32 21.25
N ILE A 3 -8.65 10.82 20.78
CA ILE A 3 -9.35 9.66 21.33
C ILE A 3 -9.53 8.64 20.20
N ASP A 4 -9.33 7.37 20.51
CA ASP A 4 -9.65 6.26 19.61
C ASP A 4 -11.18 6.12 19.50
N PRO A 5 -11.77 6.27 18.30
CA PRO A 5 -13.22 6.18 18.13
C PRO A 5 -13.79 4.78 18.46
N ALA A 6 -12.99 3.71 18.34
CA ALA A 6 -13.47 2.34 18.59
C ALA A 6 -13.49 2.00 20.09
N SER A 7 -12.42 2.35 20.82
CA SER A 7 -12.28 1.99 22.24
C SER A 7 -12.65 3.12 23.21
N GLY A 8 -12.80 4.36 22.75
CA GLY A 8 -12.96 5.55 23.61
C GLY A 8 -11.70 5.89 24.41
N ARG A 9 -10.59 5.18 24.21
CA ARG A 9 -9.34 5.40 24.93
C ARG A 9 -8.67 6.68 24.45
N VAL A 10 -8.14 7.46 25.38
CA VAL A 10 -7.28 8.60 25.04
C VAL A 10 -5.96 8.09 24.46
N ILE A 11 -5.71 8.39 23.18
CA ILE A 11 -4.46 8.10 22.48
C ILE A 11 -3.38 9.08 22.94
N LYS A 12 -3.71 10.38 22.96
CA LYS A 12 -2.80 11.45 23.37
C LYS A 12 -3.56 12.61 24.00
N ARG A 13 -3.14 13.01 25.20
CA ARG A 13 -3.71 14.17 25.90
C ARG A 13 -3.19 15.47 25.33
N SER A 14 -4.02 16.51 25.39
CA SER A 14 -3.67 17.90 25.09
C SER A 14 -2.94 18.11 23.75
N VAL A 15 -3.37 17.39 22.70
CA VAL A 15 -2.76 17.47 21.35
C VAL A 15 -2.85 18.86 20.72
N MET A 16 -3.85 19.66 21.08
CA MET A 16 -4.03 21.02 20.60
C MET A 16 -4.78 21.87 21.63
N THR A 17 -4.58 23.18 21.59
CA THR A 17 -5.32 24.15 22.41
C THR A 17 -6.73 24.36 21.86
N LYS A 18 -7.65 24.88 22.70
CA LYS A 18 -9.00 25.24 22.27
C LYS A 18 -8.99 26.29 21.15
N GLN A 19 -8.11 27.29 21.26
CA GLN A 19 -7.94 28.32 20.24
C GLN A 19 -7.56 27.73 18.87
N LEU A 20 -6.63 26.75 18.84
CA LEU A 20 -6.27 26.07 17.60
C LEU A 20 -7.43 25.22 17.04
N TYR A 21 -8.14 24.51 17.91
CA TYR A 21 -9.32 23.72 17.53
C TYR A 21 -10.39 24.59 16.86
N ASP A 22 -10.73 25.72 17.48
CA ASP A 22 -11.73 26.65 16.94
C ASP A 22 -11.26 27.26 15.60
N GLY A 23 -9.97 27.57 15.49
CA GLY A 23 -9.36 28.02 14.24
C GLY A 23 -9.48 27.01 13.10
N LEU A 24 -9.14 25.74 13.35
CA LEU A 24 -9.26 24.66 12.35
C LEU A 24 -10.72 24.44 11.93
N ARG A 25 -11.67 24.58 12.87
CA ARG A 25 -13.10 24.49 12.60
C ARG A 25 -13.57 25.61 11.67
N LEU A 26 -13.14 26.85 11.92
CA LEU A 26 -13.45 28.00 11.06
C LEU A 26 -12.90 27.83 9.64
N GLN A 27 -11.72 27.21 9.50
CA GLN A 27 -11.11 26.86 8.21
C GLN A 27 -11.70 25.59 7.57
N ARG A 28 -12.75 25.00 8.17
CA ARG A 28 -13.44 23.81 7.67
C ARG A 28 -12.51 22.60 7.48
N VAL A 29 -11.48 22.47 8.30
CA VAL A 29 -10.60 21.29 8.28
C VAL A 29 -11.42 20.05 8.66
N PRO A 30 -11.39 18.97 7.88
CA PRO A 30 -12.26 17.82 8.06
C PRO A 30 -11.75 16.87 9.16
N PHE A 31 -11.86 17.26 10.43
CA PHE A 31 -11.54 16.41 11.58
C PHE A 31 -12.81 15.90 12.30
N ASN A 32 -12.67 14.83 13.09
CA ASN A 32 -13.76 14.15 13.83
C ASN A 32 -14.90 13.62 12.93
N ILE A 33 -14.54 13.05 11.78
CA ILE A 33 -15.49 12.48 10.83
C ILE A 33 -15.56 10.97 11.05
N ASP A 34 -16.78 10.44 11.16
CA ASP A 34 -17.03 9.01 11.09
C ASP A 34 -16.96 8.57 9.62
N PHE A 35 -15.83 7.98 9.26
CA PHE A 35 -15.57 7.61 7.87
C PHE A 35 -16.51 6.50 7.40
N ASP A 36 -16.88 5.54 8.26
CA ASP A 36 -17.69 4.40 7.85
C ASP A 36 -19.11 4.81 7.43
N ARG A 37 -19.63 5.91 7.99
CA ARG A 37 -20.94 6.49 7.65
C ARG A 37 -20.96 7.34 6.38
N LEU A 38 -19.80 7.64 5.79
CA LEU A 38 -19.75 8.46 4.58
C LEU A 38 -20.29 7.69 3.36
N PRO A 39 -20.95 8.38 2.42
CA PRO A 39 -21.25 7.82 1.10
C PRO A 39 -19.97 7.38 0.39
N ARG A 40 -20.05 6.31 -0.40
CA ARG A 40 -18.90 5.73 -1.11
C ARG A 40 -18.13 6.74 -1.96
N GLY A 41 -18.83 7.61 -2.69
CA GLY A 41 -18.19 8.66 -3.50
C GLY A 41 -17.32 9.60 -2.67
N GLU A 42 -17.80 10.05 -1.50
CA GLU A 42 -17.01 10.89 -0.58
C GLU A 42 -15.81 10.14 0.00
N LYS A 43 -15.96 8.84 0.25
CA LYS A 43 -14.84 7.99 0.70
C LYS A 43 -13.73 7.98 -0.35
N ILE A 44 -14.07 7.73 -1.61
CA ILE A 44 -13.14 7.75 -2.75
C ILE A 44 -12.49 9.12 -2.92
N GLU A 45 -13.27 10.20 -2.92
CA GLU A 45 -12.76 11.57 -3.09
C GLU A 45 -11.72 11.91 -2.01
N ARG A 46 -12.02 11.62 -0.74
CA ARG A 46 -11.11 11.86 0.38
C ARG A 46 -9.83 11.04 0.27
N MET A 47 -9.93 9.77 -0.13
CA MET A 47 -8.76 8.93 -0.38
C MET A 47 -7.90 9.51 -1.50
N CYS A 48 -8.49 9.86 -2.64
CA CYS A 48 -7.80 10.43 -3.78
C CYS A 48 -7.10 11.74 -3.43
N ASN A 49 -7.73 12.61 -2.64
CA ASN A 49 -7.13 13.85 -2.15
C ASN A 49 -5.84 13.59 -1.35
N VAL A 50 -5.82 12.57 -0.48
CA VAL A 50 -4.61 12.21 0.29
C VAL A 50 -3.55 11.56 -0.60
N LEU A 51 -3.97 10.74 -1.57
CA LEU A 51 -3.09 10.05 -2.52
C LEU A 51 -2.55 10.97 -3.62
N GLY A 52 -3.06 12.21 -3.73
CA GLY A 52 -2.68 13.17 -4.78
C GLY A 52 -3.26 12.85 -6.16
N ILE A 53 -4.40 12.16 -6.21
CA ILE A 53 -5.10 11.77 -7.45
C ILE A 53 -6.12 12.87 -7.80
N GLN A 54 -5.97 13.51 -8.96
CA GLN A 54 -6.78 14.66 -9.36
C GLN A 54 -8.19 14.30 -9.84
N TRP A 55 -8.35 13.12 -10.44
CA TRP A 55 -9.60 12.68 -11.06
C TRP A 55 -10.08 11.39 -10.39
N PRO A 56 -10.79 11.47 -9.26
CA PRO A 56 -11.22 10.28 -8.54
C PRO A 56 -12.11 9.40 -9.41
N LEU A 57 -11.69 8.16 -9.64
CA LEU A 57 -12.49 7.11 -10.25
C LEU A 57 -12.51 5.91 -9.32
N ASP A 58 -13.70 5.36 -9.08
CA ASP A 58 -13.84 4.16 -8.28
C ASP A 58 -13.45 2.92 -9.10
N PRO A 59 -12.37 2.19 -8.73
CA PRO A 59 -11.88 1.09 -9.55
C PRO A 59 -12.64 -0.24 -9.33
N ASP A 60 -13.32 -0.41 -8.20
CA ASP A 60 -14.04 -1.65 -7.86
C ASP A 60 -15.13 -1.34 -6.83
N GLU A 61 -16.37 -1.16 -7.30
CA GLU A 61 -17.54 -0.91 -6.47
C GLU A 61 -17.81 -2.03 -5.45
N THR A 62 -17.32 -3.24 -5.71
CA THR A 62 -17.52 -4.41 -4.85
C THR A 62 -16.49 -4.52 -3.72
N TYR A 63 -15.42 -3.70 -3.74
CA TYR A 63 -14.45 -3.65 -2.64
C TYR A 63 -14.95 -2.76 -1.51
N GLU A 64 -15.06 -3.30 -0.29
CA GLU A 64 -15.62 -2.56 0.83
C GLU A 64 -14.63 -1.54 1.42
N LEU A 65 -15.04 -0.26 1.42
CA LEU A 65 -14.29 0.88 1.94
C LEU A 65 -14.58 1.11 3.43
N THR A 66 -14.09 0.20 4.27
CA THR A 66 -14.11 0.34 5.73
C THR A 66 -12.97 1.26 6.20
N THR A 67 -13.13 1.86 7.38
CA THR A 67 -12.06 2.65 8.03
C THR A 67 -10.74 1.86 8.11
N ASP A 68 -10.81 0.58 8.47
CA ASP A 68 -9.62 -0.29 8.59
C ASP A 68 -8.91 -0.50 7.24
N ASN A 69 -9.63 -0.85 6.17
CA ASN A 69 -9.05 -1.02 4.83
C ASN A 69 -8.38 0.26 4.34
N ILE A 70 -8.97 1.41 4.64
CA ILE A 70 -8.45 2.70 4.21
C ILE A 70 -7.23 3.10 5.01
N LEU A 71 -7.23 2.91 6.34
CA LEU A 71 -6.04 3.13 7.15
C LEU A 71 -4.86 2.27 6.67
N LYS A 72 -5.11 1.02 6.25
CA LYS A 72 -4.08 0.16 5.64
C LYS A 72 -3.56 0.72 4.31
N ILE A 73 -4.43 1.18 3.42
CA ILE A 73 -4.05 1.82 2.16
C ILE A 73 -3.21 3.09 2.42
N LEU A 74 -3.66 3.95 3.34
CA LEU A 74 -2.97 5.17 3.71
C LEU A 74 -1.60 4.87 4.36
N ALA A 75 -1.52 3.83 5.20
CA ALA A 75 -0.26 3.40 5.79
C ALA A 75 0.76 2.93 4.74
N ILE A 76 0.31 2.16 3.74
CA ILE A 76 1.16 1.74 2.61
C ILE A 76 1.64 2.97 1.82
N HIS A 77 0.73 3.89 1.47
CA HIS A 77 1.08 5.11 0.74
C HIS A 77 2.08 5.98 1.52
N MET A 78 1.89 6.17 2.83
CA MET A 78 2.81 6.94 3.67
C MET A 78 4.18 6.28 3.78
N ARG A 79 4.26 4.95 3.89
CA ARG A 79 5.54 4.24 3.88
C ARG A 79 6.31 4.49 2.59
N PHE A 80 5.65 4.39 1.43
CA PHE A 80 6.29 4.74 0.17
C PHE A 80 6.74 6.19 0.10
N ARG A 81 5.90 7.13 0.52
CA ARG A 81 6.22 8.55 0.54
C ARG A 81 7.45 8.87 1.41
N CYS A 82 7.65 8.10 2.48
CA CYS A 82 8.79 8.24 3.39
C CYS A 82 9.98 7.33 3.03
N GLY A 83 9.92 6.57 1.93
CA GLY A 83 10.99 5.63 1.55
C GLY A 83 11.16 4.43 2.49
N ILE A 84 10.12 4.07 3.25
CA ILE A 84 10.15 2.94 4.18
C ILE A 84 9.71 1.66 3.43
N PRO A 85 10.47 0.55 3.50
CA PRO A 85 10.07 -0.71 2.89
C PRO A 85 8.69 -1.20 3.37
N VAL A 86 7.90 -1.74 2.44
CA VAL A 86 6.56 -2.24 2.70
C VAL A 86 6.56 -3.76 2.65
N ILE A 87 6.43 -4.37 3.83
CA ILE A 87 6.16 -5.79 3.99
C ILE A 87 4.90 -5.98 4.83
N ILE A 88 3.99 -6.84 4.38
CA ILE A 88 2.68 -7.05 4.99
C ILE A 88 2.55 -8.52 5.39
N MET A 89 2.45 -8.78 6.70
CA MET A 89 2.18 -10.12 7.20
C MET A 89 0.69 -10.34 7.39
N GLY A 90 0.18 -11.49 6.97
CA GLY A 90 -1.20 -11.92 7.23
C GLY A 90 -1.47 -13.30 6.65
N GLU A 91 -2.53 -13.96 7.10
CA GLU A 91 -2.92 -15.27 6.56
C GLU A 91 -3.42 -15.18 5.11
N THR A 92 -3.39 -16.29 4.39
CA THR A 92 -4.05 -16.38 3.09
C THR A 92 -5.55 -16.10 3.25
N GLY A 93 -6.15 -15.42 2.27
CA GLY A 93 -7.57 -15.06 2.33
C GLY A 93 -7.90 -13.80 3.13
N CYS A 94 -6.95 -13.18 3.87
CA CYS A 94 -7.22 -11.96 4.63
C CYS A 94 -7.28 -10.66 3.77
N GLY A 95 -7.35 -10.79 2.44
CA GLY A 95 -7.57 -9.66 1.53
C GLY A 95 -6.35 -8.83 1.14
N LYS A 96 -5.11 -9.22 1.50
CA LYS A 96 -3.87 -8.47 1.17
C LYS A 96 -3.79 -8.10 -0.32
N THR A 97 -3.86 -9.13 -1.18
CA THR A 97 -3.75 -8.98 -2.63
C THR A 97 -4.87 -8.14 -3.22
N ARG A 98 -6.09 -8.23 -2.66
CA ARG A 98 -7.23 -7.42 -3.11
C ARG A 98 -7.06 -5.95 -2.73
N LEU A 99 -6.57 -5.67 -1.52
CA LEU A 99 -6.27 -4.31 -1.06
C LEU A 99 -5.18 -3.64 -1.92
N ILE A 100 -4.08 -4.36 -2.21
CA ILE A 100 -3.01 -3.82 -3.06
C ILE A 100 -3.52 -3.57 -4.49
N LYS A 101 -4.29 -4.50 -5.05
CA LYS A 101 -4.93 -4.30 -6.37
C LYS A 101 -5.82 -3.06 -6.39
N PHE A 102 -6.66 -2.89 -5.37
CA PHE A 102 -7.52 -1.71 -5.26
C PHE A 102 -6.71 -0.41 -5.23
N LEU A 103 -5.63 -0.34 -4.43
CA LEU A 103 -4.73 0.82 -4.40
C LEU A 103 -4.09 1.11 -5.76
N CYS A 104 -3.63 0.08 -6.47
CA CYS A 104 -3.01 0.24 -7.78
C CYS A 104 -4.02 0.77 -8.81
N GLU A 105 -5.20 0.17 -8.89
CA GLU A 105 -6.24 0.59 -9.83
C GLU A 105 -6.77 2.01 -9.50
N LEU A 106 -6.90 2.35 -8.20
CA LEU A 106 -7.27 3.69 -7.77
C LEU A 106 -6.28 4.75 -8.28
N ARG A 107 -4.97 4.49 -8.16
CA ARG A 107 -3.92 5.40 -8.66
C ARG A 107 -3.90 5.54 -10.17
N LYS A 108 -4.30 4.49 -10.88
CA LYS A 108 -4.33 4.45 -12.34
C LYS A 108 -5.46 5.31 -12.92
N SER A 109 -6.48 5.62 -12.11
CA SER A 109 -7.54 6.57 -12.46
C SER A 109 -8.19 6.28 -13.83
N GLY A 110 -8.35 5.00 -14.18
CA GLY A 110 -8.97 4.56 -15.44
C GLY A 110 -8.03 4.42 -16.65
N VAL A 111 -6.73 4.69 -16.52
CA VAL A 111 -5.76 4.48 -17.62
C VAL A 111 -5.65 2.98 -17.95
N GLY A 112 -5.76 2.59 -19.21
CA GLY A 112 -5.86 1.19 -19.65
C GLY A 112 -4.57 0.35 -19.64
N THR A 113 -3.56 0.70 -18.84
CA THR A 113 -2.27 -0.02 -18.75
C THR A 113 -2.19 -0.91 -17.50
N GLU A 114 -1.23 -1.83 -17.45
CA GLU A 114 -0.90 -2.55 -16.22
C GLU A 114 0.01 -1.67 -15.36
N ASN A 115 -0.30 -1.51 -14.06
CA ASN A 115 0.56 -0.79 -13.11
C ASN A 115 0.94 -1.61 -11.89
N MET A 116 0.61 -2.90 -11.86
CA MET A 116 0.96 -3.81 -10.79
C MET A 116 1.45 -5.15 -11.35
N LYS A 117 2.71 -5.50 -11.09
CA LYS A 117 3.26 -6.82 -11.38
C LYS A 117 3.10 -7.72 -10.15
N LEU A 118 2.19 -8.68 -10.20
CA LEU A 118 2.02 -9.68 -9.14
C LEU A 118 2.97 -10.87 -9.37
N VAL A 119 3.81 -11.16 -8.37
CA VAL A 119 4.71 -12.32 -8.35
C VAL A 119 4.27 -13.23 -7.22
N LYS A 120 3.76 -14.42 -7.55
CA LYS A 120 3.49 -15.47 -6.57
C LYS A 120 4.77 -16.23 -6.28
N VAL A 121 5.33 -16.02 -5.09
CA VAL A 121 6.55 -16.70 -4.65
C VAL A 121 6.21 -18.09 -4.14
N HIS A 122 7.05 -19.07 -4.46
CA HIS A 122 6.95 -20.46 -4.01
C HIS A 122 8.33 -21.05 -3.80
N GLY A 123 8.41 -22.27 -3.26
CA GLY A 123 9.69 -22.93 -2.95
C GLY A 123 10.64 -23.17 -4.14
N GLY A 124 10.14 -23.02 -5.38
CA GLY A 124 10.95 -23.10 -6.60
C GLY A 124 11.37 -21.74 -7.16
N THR A 125 10.97 -20.64 -6.53
CA THR A 125 11.33 -19.28 -6.99
C THR A 125 12.78 -19.00 -6.65
N SER A 126 13.66 -18.97 -7.65
CA SER A 126 15.09 -18.65 -7.48
C SER A 126 15.36 -17.14 -7.44
N SER A 127 16.56 -16.75 -6.99
CA SER A 127 17.03 -15.36 -7.03
C SER A 127 17.00 -14.77 -8.44
N ASP A 128 17.42 -15.54 -9.45
CA ASP A 128 17.41 -15.05 -10.84
C ASP A 128 15.99 -14.79 -11.36
N MET A 129 15.00 -15.59 -10.94
CA MET A 129 13.59 -15.33 -11.25
C MET A 129 13.10 -14.04 -10.61
N ILE A 130 13.47 -13.78 -9.35
CA ILE A 130 13.14 -12.55 -8.63
C ILE A 130 13.71 -11.34 -9.38
N TYR A 131 15.01 -11.37 -9.71
CA TYR A 131 15.68 -10.27 -10.40
C TYR A 131 15.11 -10.02 -11.80
N ALA A 132 14.78 -11.07 -12.55
CA ALA A 132 14.09 -10.92 -13.84
C ALA A 132 12.75 -10.17 -13.68
N LYS A 133 11.97 -10.50 -12.64
CA LYS A 133 10.69 -9.80 -12.38
C LYS A 133 10.87 -8.35 -11.93
N VAL A 134 11.98 -8.04 -11.26
CA VAL A 134 12.33 -6.65 -10.92
C VAL A 134 12.60 -5.85 -12.19
N ASN A 135 13.41 -6.38 -13.10
CA ASN A 135 13.71 -5.71 -14.37
C ASN A 135 12.46 -5.50 -15.24
N ASP A 136 11.58 -6.51 -15.32
CA ASP A 136 10.27 -6.39 -15.99
C ASP A 136 9.44 -5.23 -15.39
N ALA A 137 9.42 -5.14 -14.05
CA ALA A 137 8.64 -4.15 -13.34
C ALA A 137 9.24 -2.75 -13.43
N GLU A 138 10.57 -2.59 -13.46
CA GLU A 138 11.24 -1.31 -13.70
C GLU A 138 10.90 -0.76 -15.08
N THR A 139 10.92 -1.62 -16.10
CA THR A 139 10.57 -1.24 -17.47
C THR A 139 9.13 -0.72 -17.54
N MET A 140 8.19 -1.48 -16.98
CA MET A 140 6.78 -1.08 -16.89
C MET A 140 6.59 0.21 -16.07
N ALA A 141 7.31 0.35 -14.95
CA ALA A 141 7.25 1.55 -14.11
C ALA A 141 7.74 2.79 -14.85
N ALA A 142 8.88 2.70 -15.54
CA ALA A 142 9.45 3.80 -16.29
C ALA A 142 8.49 4.29 -17.38
N ILE A 143 7.90 3.37 -18.16
CA ILE A 143 6.90 3.69 -19.19
C ILE A 143 5.69 4.38 -18.57
N ASN A 144 5.10 3.79 -17.53
CA ASN A 144 3.92 4.37 -16.87
C ASN A 144 4.20 5.75 -16.27
N LYS A 145 5.40 5.94 -15.69
CA LYS A 145 5.81 7.20 -15.10
C LYS A 145 5.99 8.28 -16.17
N GLN A 146 6.58 7.93 -17.30
CA GLN A 146 6.82 8.83 -18.42
C GLN A 146 5.53 9.21 -19.15
N ASP A 147 4.69 8.23 -19.48
CA ASP A 147 3.55 8.42 -20.37
C ASP A 147 2.29 8.89 -19.62
N TYR A 148 2.15 8.52 -18.33
CA TYR A 148 0.92 8.75 -17.56
C TYR A 148 1.15 9.41 -16.18
N GLY A 149 2.40 9.54 -15.72
CA GLY A 149 2.74 10.30 -14.51
C GLY A 149 2.53 9.56 -13.17
N PHE A 150 2.04 8.32 -13.16
CA PHE A 150 1.83 7.55 -11.93
C PHE A 150 2.93 6.49 -11.68
N ASP A 151 3.01 6.04 -10.44
CA ASP A 151 3.94 4.98 -10.01
C ASP A 151 3.34 3.58 -10.22
N SER A 152 4.22 2.60 -10.42
CA SER A 152 3.87 1.18 -10.56
C SER A 152 4.33 0.36 -9.36
N VAL A 153 3.67 -0.78 -9.12
CA VAL A 153 3.94 -1.67 -8.00
C VAL A 153 4.47 -3.03 -8.47
N LEU A 154 5.58 -3.49 -7.92
CA LEU A 154 5.97 -4.90 -7.92
C LEU A 154 5.52 -5.51 -6.59
N PHE A 155 4.63 -6.51 -6.65
CA PHE A 155 4.08 -7.15 -5.47
C PHE A 155 4.50 -8.62 -5.40
N PHE A 156 5.38 -8.94 -4.45
CA PHE A 156 5.74 -10.30 -4.08
C PHE A 156 4.73 -10.86 -3.07
N ASP A 157 3.84 -11.73 -3.53
CA ASP A 157 2.91 -12.45 -2.66
C ASP A 157 3.55 -13.74 -2.16
N GLU A 158 3.27 -14.10 -0.91
CA GLU A 158 3.86 -15.26 -0.22
C GLU A 158 5.40 -15.25 -0.22
N ALA A 159 6.02 -14.07 -0.08
CA ALA A 159 7.45 -13.83 -0.21
C ALA A 159 8.35 -14.70 0.69
N ASN A 160 7.81 -15.29 1.76
CA ASN A 160 8.55 -16.15 2.68
C ASN A 160 8.45 -17.66 2.41
N THR A 161 7.93 -18.06 1.25
CA THR A 161 7.86 -19.47 0.83
C THR A 161 9.08 -19.95 0.02
N THR A 162 10.03 -19.04 -0.27
CA THR A 162 11.27 -19.35 -1.00
C THR A 162 12.50 -19.27 -0.09
N GLU A 163 13.54 -20.05 -0.41
CA GLU A 163 14.88 -19.90 0.17
C GLU A 163 15.60 -18.62 -0.32
N ALA A 164 15.16 -18.04 -1.44
CA ALA A 164 15.70 -16.81 -2.03
C ALA A 164 15.15 -15.52 -1.40
N ILE A 165 14.64 -15.57 -0.15
CA ILE A 165 14.07 -14.40 0.54
C ILE A 165 15.09 -13.26 0.72
N SER A 166 16.38 -13.59 0.80
CA SER A 166 17.47 -12.61 0.85
C SER A 166 17.48 -11.69 -0.38
N SER A 167 17.16 -12.21 -1.57
CA SER A 167 17.03 -11.44 -2.81
C SER A 167 15.85 -10.47 -2.77
N ILE A 168 14.74 -10.87 -2.15
CA ILE A 168 13.59 -9.98 -1.92
C ILE A 168 13.98 -8.87 -0.93
N LYS A 169 14.73 -9.19 0.14
CA LYS A 169 15.26 -8.20 1.08
C LYS A 169 16.18 -7.20 0.38
N GLU A 170 17.08 -7.68 -0.49
CA GLU A 170 18.00 -6.82 -1.25
C GLU A 170 17.20 -5.76 -2.04
N VAL A 171 16.21 -6.22 -2.80
CA VAL A 171 15.38 -5.38 -3.66
C VAL A 171 14.51 -4.41 -2.84
N LEU A 172 13.94 -4.86 -1.72
CA LEU A 172 13.06 -4.03 -0.87
C LEU A 172 13.82 -2.99 -0.04
N CYS A 173 14.93 -3.40 0.59
CA CYS A 173 15.63 -2.60 1.58
C CYS A 173 16.79 -1.83 0.98
N ASP A 174 17.64 -2.53 0.22
CA ASP A 174 18.89 -1.96 -0.31
C ASP A 174 18.63 -1.28 -1.66
N ARG A 175 17.49 -1.59 -2.30
CA ARG A 175 17.10 -1.08 -3.62
C ARG A 175 18.18 -1.43 -4.65
N THR A 176 18.67 -2.67 -4.60
CA THR A 176 19.65 -3.21 -5.54
C THR A 176 19.23 -4.58 -6.10
N VAL A 177 19.84 -4.95 -7.22
CA VAL A 177 19.81 -6.28 -7.85
C VAL A 177 21.24 -6.72 -8.08
N LYS A 178 21.70 -7.75 -7.36
CA LYS A 178 23.10 -8.21 -7.39
C LYS A 178 24.10 -7.06 -7.13
N GLY A 179 23.76 -6.17 -6.20
CA GLY A 179 24.55 -5.00 -5.83
C GLY A 179 24.45 -3.80 -6.78
N GLN A 180 23.73 -3.90 -7.91
CA GLN A 180 23.47 -2.76 -8.79
C GLN A 180 22.19 -2.04 -8.37
N GLY A 181 22.25 -0.71 -8.23
CA GLY A 181 21.09 0.09 -7.82
C GLY A 181 19.93 0.03 -8.81
N LEU A 182 18.71 -0.01 -8.29
CA LEU A 182 17.50 0.19 -9.09
C LEU A 182 17.51 1.59 -9.72
N THR A 183 16.87 1.71 -10.87
CA THR A 183 16.74 2.93 -11.66
C THR A 183 16.09 4.04 -10.80
N PRO A 184 16.83 5.10 -10.46
CA PRO A 184 16.29 6.17 -9.63
C PRO A 184 15.12 6.88 -10.31
N GLY A 185 14.06 7.15 -9.57
CA GLY A 185 12.93 7.93 -10.08
C GLY A 185 12.09 7.25 -11.17
N CYS A 186 12.33 5.96 -11.49
CA CYS A 186 11.53 5.23 -12.48
C CYS A 186 10.07 4.99 -12.06
N GLY A 187 9.67 5.37 -10.84
CA GLY A 187 8.32 5.18 -10.33
C GLY A 187 8.03 3.76 -9.83
N LEU A 188 9.04 2.90 -9.65
CA LEU A 188 8.84 1.56 -9.10
C LEU A 188 8.75 1.56 -7.56
N GLN A 189 7.61 1.09 -7.07
CA GLN A 189 7.34 0.78 -5.67
C GLN A 189 7.27 -0.73 -5.48
N ILE A 190 7.78 -1.25 -4.37
CA ILE A 190 7.89 -2.69 -4.14
C ILE A 190 7.20 -3.04 -2.83
N ILE A 191 6.35 -4.07 -2.86
CA ILE A 191 5.63 -4.61 -1.72
C ILE A 191 5.95 -6.09 -1.63
N ALA A 192 6.17 -6.59 -0.42
CA ALA A 192 6.09 -8.01 -0.12
C ALA A 192 4.93 -8.32 0.81
N ALA A 193 4.31 -9.48 0.63
CA ALA A 193 3.42 -10.07 1.60
C ALA A 193 3.96 -11.43 2.05
N CYS A 194 3.84 -11.73 3.33
CA CYS A 194 4.30 -12.98 3.90
C CYS A 194 3.22 -13.62 4.78
N ASN A 195 3.24 -14.95 4.85
CA ASN A 195 2.36 -15.70 5.72
C ASN A 195 2.97 -15.79 7.13
N PRO A 196 2.16 -15.80 8.20
CA PRO A 196 2.67 -15.91 9.56
C PRO A 196 3.31 -17.28 9.80
N TYR A 197 4.38 -17.30 10.58
CA TYR A 197 4.98 -18.54 11.07
C TYR A 197 4.16 -19.06 12.24
N ARG A 198 3.39 -20.12 12.03
CA ARG A 198 2.67 -20.83 13.09
C ARG A 198 3.09 -22.30 13.08
N LYS A 199 3.37 -22.83 14.26
CA LYS A 199 3.49 -24.28 14.42
C LYS A 199 2.09 -24.87 14.47
N HIS A 200 1.89 -26.01 13.81
CA HIS A 200 0.70 -26.81 14.03
C HIS A 200 0.66 -27.28 15.49
N THR A 201 -0.53 -27.25 16.09
CA THR A 201 -0.79 -27.97 17.33
C THR A 201 -0.69 -29.47 17.06
N GLU A 202 -0.23 -30.24 18.04
CA GLU A 202 -0.08 -31.70 17.90
C GLU A 202 -1.43 -32.44 17.90
N GLU A 203 -2.54 -31.73 18.16
CA GLU A 203 -3.89 -32.26 18.08
C GLU A 203 -4.33 -32.39 16.61
N MET A 204 -4.51 -33.63 16.16
CA MET A 204 -5.08 -34.00 14.85
C MET A 204 -6.62 -33.99 14.87
#